data_AF-A0A7S2TZ59-F1
#
_entry.id   AF-A0A7S2TZ59-F1
#
_cell.length_a   1.000
_cell.length_b   1.000
_cell.length_c   1.000
_cell.angle_alpha   90.00
_cell.angle_beta   90.00
_cell.angle_gamma   90.00
#
_symmetry.space_group_name_H-M   'P 1'
#
loop_
_entity.id
_entity.type
_entity.pdbx_description
1 polymer ?
#
loop_
_entity_poly.entity_id
_entity_poly.type
_entity_poly.pdbx_seq_one_letter_code
_entity_poly.pdbx_strand_id
1 'polypeptide(L)'
;MKLLATLVPLAVFSNALELVLSKDFMMGLANGTHYGDPADGCLSDEVAVQIEGISGDFCTPTCNLFKPCPTDVPPGVTASPMCALQDASTGQKYCALICSPGGGNMCGDATCKAISGIGICTYDD
;
A
#
# COMPACT_ATOMS: atom_id res chain seq x y z
N MET A 1 7.00 -47.07 -1.76
CA MET A 1 8.13 -46.97 -2.72
C MET A 1 7.65 -46.34 -4.02
N LYS A 2 7.93 -45.05 -4.20
CA LYS A 2 8.02 -44.34 -5.48
C LYS A 2 8.78 -43.06 -5.17
N LEU A 3 10.10 -43.11 -5.32
CA LEU A 3 10.97 -41.94 -5.25
C LEU A 3 10.66 -41.07 -6.48
N LEU A 4 10.23 -39.83 -6.26
CA LEU A 4 10.27 -38.78 -7.26
C LEU A 4 11.57 -38.00 -7.03
N ALA A 5 12.60 -38.34 -7.79
CA ALA A 5 13.82 -37.57 -7.89
C ALA A 5 13.55 -36.34 -8.77
N THR A 6 13.38 -35.18 -8.16
CA THR A 6 13.42 -33.91 -8.89
C THR A 6 14.87 -33.61 -9.24
N LEU A 7 15.13 -33.57 -10.55
CA LEU A 7 16.41 -33.24 -11.15
C LEU A 7 16.84 -31.85 -10.68
N VAL A 8 17.89 -31.79 -9.86
CA VAL A 8 18.68 -30.58 -9.66
C VAL A 8 19.35 -30.25 -11.00
N PRO A 9 19.19 -29.03 -11.56
CA PRO A 9 19.87 -28.68 -12.78
C PRO A 9 21.38 -28.65 -12.52
N LEU A 10 22.12 -29.33 -13.40
CA LEU A 10 23.57 -29.26 -13.50
C LEU A 10 23.98 -27.78 -13.54
N ALA A 11 24.74 -27.34 -12.54
CA ALA A 11 25.32 -26.02 -12.50
C ALA A 11 26.25 -25.84 -13.71
N VAL A 12 25.77 -25.10 -14.72
CA VAL A 12 26.59 -24.58 -15.80
C VAL A 12 27.39 -23.43 -15.19
N PHE A 13 28.70 -23.56 -15.10
CA PHE A 13 29.59 -22.49 -14.63
C PHE A 13 29.62 -21.37 -15.67
N SER A 14 28.63 -20.49 -15.65
CA SER A 14 28.60 -19.25 -16.41
C SER A 14 29.45 -18.21 -15.69
N ASN A 15 30.50 -17.70 -16.35
CA ASN A 15 31.26 -16.53 -15.89
C ASN A 15 30.59 -15.20 -16.29
N ALA A 16 29.30 -15.22 -16.60
CA ALA A 16 28.55 -14.01 -16.92
C ALA A 16 28.22 -13.26 -15.64
N LEU A 17 28.47 -11.95 -15.63
CA LEU A 17 27.93 -11.06 -14.62
C LEU A 17 26.41 -10.94 -14.86
N GLU A 18 25.60 -11.68 -14.11
CA GLU A 18 24.15 -11.58 -14.17
C GLU A 18 23.69 -10.28 -13.49
N LEU A 19 23.48 -9.25 -14.31
CA LEU A 19 22.85 -8.01 -13.87
C LEU A 19 21.33 -8.22 -13.87
N VAL A 20 20.75 -8.38 -12.69
CA VAL A 20 19.29 -8.29 -12.50
C VAL A 20 18.93 -6.83 -12.21
N LEU A 21 17.85 -6.34 -12.82
CA LEU A 21 17.27 -5.04 -12.45
C LEU A 21 17.01 -5.03 -10.94
N SER A 22 17.48 -3.99 -10.25
CA SER A 22 17.20 -3.88 -8.82
C SER A 22 15.69 -3.87 -8.63
N LYS A 23 15.18 -4.76 -7.79
CA LYS A 23 13.76 -4.80 -7.44
C LYS A 23 13.31 -3.43 -6.92
N ASP A 24 14.21 -2.69 -6.28
CA ASP A 24 14.01 -1.32 -5.80
C ASP A 24 13.70 -0.33 -6.93
N PHE A 25 14.29 -0.52 -8.12
CA PHE A 25 14.00 0.33 -9.29
C PHE A 25 12.62 0.02 -9.89
N MET A 26 12.21 -1.25 -9.86
CA MET A 26 10.89 -1.66 -10.37
C MET A 26 9.76 -1.32 -9.38
N MET A 27 10.01 -1.39 -8.07
CA MET A 27 9.08 -0.95 -7.02
C MET A 27 8.86 0.57 -7.03
N GLY A 28 9.89 1.35 -7.34
CA GLY A 28 9.75 2.81 -7.53
C GLY A 28 8.92 3.24 -8.76
N LEU A 29 8.53 2.31 -9.64
CA LEU A 29 7.70 2.57 -10.81
C LEU A 29 6.25 2.08 -10.66
N ALA A 30 5.95 1.27 -9.63
CA ALA A 30 4.64 0.66 -9.44
C ALA A 30 3.67 1.57 -8.67
N ASN A 31 4.15 2.23 -7.61
CA ASN A 31 3.35 3.14 -6.81
C ASN A 31 3.54 4.60 -7.26
N GLY A 32 2.92 4.97 -8.37
CA GLY A 32 3.04 6.32 -8.94
C GLY A 32 2.24 7.41 -8.23
N THR A 33 1.49 7.05 -7.18
CA THR A 33 0.56 7.93 -6.45
C THR A 33 0.62 7.63 -4.95
N HIS A 34 0.13 8.54 -4.11
CA HIS A 34 -0.07 8.25 -2.69
C HIS A 34 -1.20 7.24 -2.46
N TYR A 35 -1.31 6.71 -1.23
CA TYR A 35 -2.38 5.80 -0.80
C TYR A 35 -2.41 4.45 -1.54
N GLY A 36 -1.23 4.02 -2.01
CA GLY A 36 -1.05 2.75 -2.68
C GLY A 36 -1.03 1.55 -1.74
N ASP A 37 -0.88 0.39 -2.35
CA ASP A 37 -0.74 -0.90 -1.71
C ASP A 37 0.67 -1.08 -1.12
N PRO A 38 0.82 -1.35 0.18
CA PRO A 38 2.11 -1.65 0.79
C PRO A 38 2.86 -2.83 0.16
N ALA A 39 2.17 -3.78 -0.47
CA ALA A 39 2.79 -4.90 -1.18
C ALA A 39 3.64 -4.44 -2.39
N ASP A 40 3.26 -3.33 -3.02
CA ASP A 40 4.01 -2.69 -4.11
C ASP A 40 5.06 -1.68 -3.59
N GLY A 41 5.08 -1.44 -2.28
CA GLY A 41 5.94 -0.47 -1.62
C GLY A 41 5.33 0.94 -1.56
N CYS A 42 5.61 1.64 -0.46
CA CYS A 42 5.15 3.01 -0.26
C CYS A 42 6.08 4.05 -0.87
N LEU A 43 5.53 5.21 -1.22
CA LEU A 43 6.34 6.37 -1.60
C LEU A 43 7.28 6.79 -0.46
N SER A 44 8.32 7.55 -0.80
CA SER A 44 9.38 7.91 0.15
C SER A 44 8.93 8.73 1.37
N ASP A 45 7.80 9.44 1.28
CA ASP A 45 7.22 10.19 2.39
C ASP A 45 5.97 9.54 2.99
N GLU A 46 5.71 8.28 2.63
CA GLU A 46 4.65 7.45 3.14
C GLU A 46 5.20 6.33 4.04
N VAL A 47 4.32 5.83 4.91
CA VAL A 47 4.56 4.63 5.71
C VAL A 47 3.42 3.65 5.51
N ALA A 48 3.71 2.35 5.51
CA ALA A 48 2.70 1.31 5.54
C ALA A 48 2.09 1.25 6.95
N VAL A 49 0.76 1.34 7.04
CA VAL A 49 0.04 1.30 8.31
C VAL A 49 -1.16 0.36 8.25
N GLN A 50 -1.49 -0.19 9.41
CA GLN A 50 -2.73 -0.90 9.66
C GLN A 50 -3.45 -0.25 10.84
N ILE A 51 -4.76 -0.07 10.71
CA ILE A 51 -5.60 0.49 11.78
C ILE A 51 -6.06 -0.65 12.68
N GLU A 52 -5.90 -0.49 14.00
CA GLU A 52 -6.35 -1.49 14.96
C GLU A 52 -7.85 -1.80 14.80
N GLY A 53 -8.15 -3.09 14.64
CA GLY A 53 -9.53 -3.57 14.47
C GLY A 53 -10.12 -3.40 13.06
N ILE A 54 -9.34 -2.92 12.09
CA ILE A 54 -9.72 -2.84 10.68
C ILE A 54 -8.82 -3.76 9.85
N SER A 55 -9.42 -4.59 9.00
CA SER A 55 -8.66 -5.47 8.11
C SER A 55 -7.98 -4.68 6.99
N GLY A 56 -6.79 -5.15 6.64
CA GLY A 56 -5.98 -4.57 5.58
C GLY A 56 -5.00 -3.50 6.06
N ASP A 57 -4.14 -3.08 5.15
CA ASP A 57 -3.15 -2.02 5.32
C ASP A 57 -3.20 -1.04 4.13
N PHE A 58 -2.43 0.04 4.21
CA PHE A 58 -2.30 1.04 3.15
C PHE A 58 -1.06 1.91 3.39
N CYS A 59 -0.53 2.48 2.31
CA CYS A 59 0.48 3.53 2.40
C CYS A 59 -0.15 4.87 2.79
N THR A 60 0.49 5.62 3.69
CA THR A 60 -0.02 6.93 4.10
C THR A 60 1.07 7.95 4.37
N PRO A 61 0.91 9.20 3.87
CA PRO A 61 1.76 10.30 4.24
C PRO A 61 1.33 10.92 5.58
N THR A 62 2.29 11.52 6.27
CA THR A 62 2.01 12.39 7.41
C THR A 62 1.33 13.69 6.97
N CYS A 63 0.48 14.25 7.83
CA CYS A 63 -0.18 15.53 7.61
C CYS A 63 -0.19 16.42 8.85
N ASN A 64 -0.34 17.72 8.63
CA ASN A 64 -0.56 18.72 9.68
C ASN A 64 -1.22 19.97 9.07
N LEU A 65 -1.35 21.06 9.85
CA LEU A 65 -1.98 22.30 9.41
C LEU A 65 -1.29 22.95 8.18
N PHE A 66 0.02 22.70 7.99
CA PHE A 66 0.82 23.26 6.91
C PHE A 66 1.19 22.23 5.82
N LYS A 67 1.03 20.93 6.09
CA LYS A 67 1.20 19.82 5.14
C LYS A 67 -0.16 19.14 4.92
N PRO A 68 -0.99 19.62 3.97
CA PRO A 68 -2.25 18.98 3.63
C PRO A 68 -2.00 17.60 3.01
N CYS A 69 -3.05 16.78 2.97
CA CYS A 69 -2.98 15.46 2.36
C CYS A 69 -2.81 15.56 0.84
N PRO A 70 -1.89 14.80 0.24
CA PRO A 70 -1.75 14.71 -1.21
C PRO A 70 -3.05 14.30 -1.89
N THR A 71 -3.24 14.78 -3.11
CA THR A 71 -4.49 14.60 -3.88
C THR A 71 -4.33 13.69 -5.09
N ASP A 72 -3.09 13.29 -5.41
CA ASP A 72 -2.81 12.23 -6.35
C ASP A 72 -3.17 10.89 -5.70
N VAL A 73 -4.19 10.25 -6.25
CA VAL A 73 -4.76 9.01 -5.74
C VAL A 73 -4.65 7.91 -6.79
N PRO A 74 -4.69 6.63 -6.39
CA PRO A 74 -4.61 5.52 -7.33
C PRO A 74 -5.73 5.56 -8.38
N PRO A 75 -5.53 4.93 -9.56
CA PRO A 75 -6.55 4.87 -10.60
C PRO A 75 -7.88 4.31 -10.10
N GLY A 76 -9.00 4.90 -10.53
CA GLY A 76 -10.34 4.45 -10.14
C GLY A 76 -10.77 4.86 -8.73
N VAL A 77 -9.89 5.50 -7.95
CA VAL A 77 -10.24 6.02 -6.63
C VAL A 77 -11.04 7.32 -6.76
N THR A 78 -12.18 7.36 -6.06
CA THR A 78 -13.05 8.54 -5.92
C THR A 78 -13.24 8.95 -4.45
N ALA A 79 -12.67 8.19 -3.52
CA ALA A 79 -12.57 8.53 -2.11
C ALA A 79 -11.72 9.80 -1.90
N SER A 80 -12.07 10.59 -0.89
CA SER A 80 -11.44 11.89 -0.64
C SER A 80 -10.31 11.76 0.38
N PRO A 81 -9.10 12.27 0.10
CA PRO A 81 -8.02 12.29 1.08
C PRO A 81 -8.31 13.27 2.22
N MET A 82 -8.18 12.80 3.46
CA MET A 82 -8.36 13.61 4.66
C MET A 82 -7.30 13.30 5.72
N CYS A 83 -6.89 14.33 6.46
CA CYS A 83 -6.00 14.20 7.62
C CYS A 83 -6.80 13.69 8.83
N ALA A 84 -7.20 12.43 8.76
CA ALA A 84 -8.22 11.83 9.63
C ALA A 84 -7.65 10.91 10.71
N LEU A 85 -6.39 10.48 10.57
CA LEU A 85 -5.78 9.52 11.47
C LEU A 85 -4.80 10.20 12.41
N GLN A 86 -4.71 9.66 13.62
CA GLN A 86 -3.75 10.10 14.62
C GLN A 86 -3.20 8.88 15.37
N ASP A 87 -1.88 8.77 15.41
CA ASP A 87 -1.21 7.81 16.27
C ASP A 87 -1.39 8.21 17.74
N ALA A 88 -1.92 7.29 18.55
CA ALA A 88 -2.25 7.57 19.95
C ALA A 88 -1.01 7.78 20.83
N SER A 89 0.14 7.23 20.44
CA SER A 89 1.37 7.27 21.22
C SER A 89 2.16 8.56 21.02
N THR A 90 2.28 9.01 19.77
CA THR A 90 3.08 10.18 19.36
C THR A 90 2.23 11.41 19.10
N GLY A 91 0.94 11.25 18.85
CA GLY A 91 0.04 12.32 18.39
C GLY A 91 0.24 12.71 16.93
N GLN A 92 1.14 12.04 16.19
CA GLN A 92 1.38 12.27 14.77
C GLN A 92 0.12 11.99 13.95
N LYS A 93 -0.18 12.88 13.01
CA LYS A 93 -1.34 12.74 12.14
C LYS A 93 -0.96 12.21 10.77
N TYR A 94 -1.87 11.44 10.19
CA TYR A 94 -1.71 10.75 8.92
C TYR A 94 -2.96 10.93 8.04
N CYS A 95 -2.73 10.85 6.73
CA CYS A 95 -3.79 10.92 5.75
C CYS A 95 -4.49 9.58 5.57
N ALA A 96 -5.73 9.61 5.12
CA ALA A 96 -6.48 8.43 4.70
C ALA A 96 -7.46 8.80 3.60
N LEU A 97 -7.77 7.84 2.74
CA LEU A 97 -8.85 7.99 1.77
C LEU A 97 -10.19 7.65 2.43
N ILE A 98 -11.05 8.65 2.54
CA ILE A 98 -12.36 8.52 3.18
C ILE A 98 -13.41 8.14 2.14
N CYS A 99 -14.11 7.04 2.41
CA CYS A 99 -15.14 6.48 1.56
C CYS A 99 -16.47 6.34 2.33
N SER A 100 -17.56 6.13 1.60
CA SER A 100 -18.89 5.89 2.18
C SER A 100 -19.17 4.38 2.28
N PRO A 101 -19.31 3.82 3.50
CA PRO A 101 -19.68 2.41 3.67
C PRO A 101 -21.03 2.11 3.03
N GLY A 102 -21.10 1.04 2.23
CA GLY A 102 -22.33 0.64 1.54
C GLY A 102 -22.66 1.44 0.26
N GLY A 103 -21.81 2.39 -0.14
CA GLY A 103 -21.77 2.93 -1.50
C GLY A 103 -21.10 1.96 -2.48
N GLY A 104 -21.06 2.31 -3.77
CA GLY A 104 -20.21 1.61 -4.75
C GLY A 104 -18.73 1.71 -4.38
N ASN A 105 -17.86 0.94 -5.05
CA ASN A 105 -16.44 0.95 -4.72
C ASN A 105 -15.78 2.30 -5.07
N MET A 106 -15.42 3.07 -4.04
CA MET A 106 -14.73 4.36 -4.15
C MET A 106 -13.20 4.23 -4.06
N CYS A 107 -12.71 3.02 -3.80
CA CYS A 107 -11.34 2.75 -3.40
C CYS A 107 -10.48 2.11 -4.51
N GLY A 108 -10.97 2.07 -5.76
CA GLY A 108 -10.23 1.42 -6.84
C GLY A 108 -10.02 -0.07 -6.54
N ASP A 109 -8.77 -0.50 -6.50
CA ASP A 109 -8.42 -1.89 -6.17
C ASP A 109 -8.46 -2.19 -4.65
N ALA A 110 -8.48 -1.16 -3.80
CA ALA A 110 -8.69 -1.31 -2.37
C ALA A 110 -10.20 -1.50 -2.03
N THR A 111 -10.46 -1.85 -0.76
CA THR A 111 -11.82 -2.03 -0.23
C THR A 111 -12.16 -0.94 0.78
N CYS A 112 -13.37 -0.39 0.69
CA CYS A 112 -13.90 0.54 1.70
C CYS A 112 -14.29 -0.20 2.99
N LYS A 113 -13.52 -0.04 4.06
CA LYS A 113 -13.81 -0.62 5.39
C LYS A 113 -14.50 0.40 6.29
N ALA A 114 -15.60 0.00 6.92
CA ALA A 114 -16.32 0.86 7.83
C ALA A 114 -15.57 1.06 9.15
N ILE A 115 -15.49 2.30 9.61
CA ILE A 115 -14.92 2.68 10.91
C ILE A 115 -15.72 3.85 11.48
N SER A 116 -16.28 3.68 12.68
CA SER A 116 -16.94 4.76 13.44
C SER A 116 -17.96 5.60 12.65
N GLY A 117 -18.71 4.98 11.73
CA GLY A 117 -19.74 5.65 10.92
C GLY A 117 -19.25 6.29 9.62
N ILE A 118 -17.95 6.25 9.32
CA ILE A 118 -17.35 6.56 8.02
C ILE A 118 -16.68 5.30 7.44
N GLY A 119 -16.00 5.42 6.29
CA GLY A 119 -15.18 4.36 5.72
C GLY A 119 -13.77 4.83 5.36
N ILE A 120 -12.83 3.89 5.35
CA ILE A 120 -11.44 4.07 4.92
C ILE A 120 -11.08 3.01 3.89
N CYS A 121 -10.37 3.39 2.83
CA CYS A 121 -9.84 2.45 1.84
C CYS A 121 -8.60 1.70 2.39
N THR A 122 -8.63 0.38 2.39
CA THR A 122 -7.50 -0.50 2.75
C THR A 122 -7.34 -1.64 1.75
N TYR A 123 -6.12 -2.15 1.59
CA TYR A 123 -5.77 -3.30 0.77
C TYR A 123 -5.80 -4.58 1.63
N ASP A 124 -6.32 -5.69 1.10
CA ASP A 124 -6.75 -6.87 1.87
C ASP A 124 -5.73 -8.02 1.89
N ASP A 125 -4.51 -7.78 1.44
CA ASP A 125 -3.46 -8.78 1.21
C ASP A 125 -3.12 -9.69 2.42
#